data_AF-A0A948FG20-F1
#
_entry.id   AF-A0A948FG20-F1
#
_cell.length_a   1.000
_cell.length_b   1.000
_cell.length_c   1.000
_cell.angle_alpha   90.00
_cell.angle_beta   90.00
_cell.angle_gamma   90.00
#
_symmetry.space_group_name_H-M   'P 1'
#
loop_
_entity.id
_entity.type
_entity.pdbx_description
1 polymer ?
#
loop_
_entity_poly.entity_id
_entity_poly.type
_entity_poly.pdbx_seq_one_letter_code
_entity_poly.pdbx_strand_id
1 'polypeptide(L)'
;MKYSLSYCDITKISENIFEVVSKEGIVIDKNCAEEAWHFWDGLRKEPFGLLVNTQNSFSHSFEGARDIGLHPLQKKTALLSCNDKQETEFKTALQIKQVTGHNASHKTFRNRNEAIEWLNDLNS
;
A
#
# COMPACT_ATOMS: atom_id res chain seq x y z
N MET A 1 10.58 -1.95 13.62
CA MET A 1 11.15 -3.05 12.81
C MET A 1 11.15 -2.62 11.35
N LYS A 2 12.17 -2.95 10.58
CA LYS A 2 12.27 -2.60 9.14
C LYS A 2 12.48 -3.88 8.33
N TYR A 3 11.90 -3.92 7.15
CA TYR A 3 12.05 -4.98 6.16
C TYR A 3 12.33 -4.33 4.80
N SER A 4 13.00 -5.07 3.92
CA SER A 4 13.25 -4.62 2.55
C SER A 4 12.84 -5.74 1.61
N LEU A 5 12.05 -5.38 0.61
CA LEU A 5 11.68 -6.22 -0.53
C LEU A 5 12.48 -5.78 -1.76
N SER A 6 12.35 -6.50 -2.87
CA SER A 6 13.04 -6.15 -4.11
C SER A 6 12.67 -4.73 -4.59
N TYR A 7 11.43 -4.30 -4.36
CA TYR A 7 10.85 -3.07 -4.91
C TYR A 7 10.51 -1.97 -3.88
N CYS A 8 10.52 -2.28 -2.58
CA CYS A 8 10.16 -1.31 -1.54
C CYS A 8 10.83 -1.59 -0.20
N ASP A 9 10.83 -0.59 0.67
CA ASP A 9 11.16 -0.72 2.08
C ASP A 9 9.89 -0.61 2.93
N ILE A 10 9.81 -1.44 3.96
CA ILE A 10 8.65 -1.55 4.84
C ILE A 10 9.07 -1.27 6.27
N THR A 11 8.44 -0.30 6.92
CA THR A 11 8.68 0.05 8.32
C THR A 11 7.43 -0.22 9.15
N LYS A 12 7.55 -1.04 10.19
CA LYS A 12 6.48 -1.25 11.17
C LYS A 12 6.31 0.03 12.01
N ILE A 13 5.15 0.69 11.90
CA ILE A 13 4.79 1.88 12.69
C ILE A 13 4.20 1.45 14.03
N SER A 14 3.23 0.55 14.00
CA SER A 14 2.57 -0.03 15.17
C SER A 14 2.32 -1.52 14.95
N GLU A 15 1.60 -2.19 15.85
CA GLU A 15 1.37 -3.64 15.74
C GLU A 15 0.76 -4.07 14.41
N ASN A 16 -0.19 -3.27 13.89
CA ASN A 16 -1.00 -3.58 12.72
C ASN A 16 -0.87 -2.53 11.60
N ILE A 17 0.06 -1.59 11.72
CA ILE A 17 0.27 -0.52 10.73
C ILE A 17 1.71 -0.55 10.22
N PHE A 18 1.84 -0.55 8.90
CA PHE A 18 3.12 -0.57 8.21
C PHE A 18 3.20 0.58 7.22
N GLU A 19 4.34 1.26 7.19
CA GLU A 19 4.68 2.23 6.15
C GLU A 19 5.47 1.54 5.05
N VAL A 20 5.09 1.80 3.81
CA VAL A 20 5.74 1.27 2.60
C VAL A 20 6.26 2.44 1.79
N VAL A 21 7.54 2.37 1.45
CA VAL A 21 8.22 3.34 0.58
C VAL A 21 8.75 2.56 -0.63
N SER A 22 8.21 2.80 -1.81
CA SER A 22 8.73 2.20 -3.04
C SER A 22 10.14 2.72 -3.33
N LYS A 23 11.00 1.88 -3.90
CA LYS A 23 12.33 2.31 -4.38
C LYS A 23 12.17 3.26 -5.56
N GLU A 24 13.11 4.19 -5.70
CA GLU A 24 13.06 5.21 -6.76
C GLU A 24 13.12 4.57 -8.16
N GLY A 25 12.22 5.02 -9.04
CA GLY A 25 12.16 4.61 -10.45
C GLY A 25 11.65 3.19 -10.69
N ILE A 26 11.16 2.49 -9.66
CA ILE A 26 10.70 1.11 -9.80
C ILE A 26 9.38 1.02 -10.57
N VAL A 27 9.21 -0.08 -11.31
CA VAL A 27 7.94 -0.48 -11.90
C VAL A 27 7.39 -1.64 -11.08
N ILE A 28 6.26 -1.42 -10.41
CA ILE A 28 5.55 -2.45 -9.65
C ILE A 28 4.81 -3.33 -10.65
N ASP A 29 5.30 -4.56 -10.81
CA ASP A 29 4.77 -5.56 -11.73
C ASP A 29 4.09 -6.73 -10.97
N LYS A 30 3.76 -7.80 -11.69
CA LYS A 30 3.17 -9.01 -11.11
C LYS A 30 4.10 -9.70 -10.10
N ASN A 31 5.41 -9.71 -10.35
CA ASN A 31 6.38 -10.35 -9.45
C ASN A 31 6.44 -9.60 -8.11
N CYS A 32 6.37 -8.26 -8.16
CA CYS A 32 6.28 -7.43 -6.96
C CYS A 32 5.03 -7.76 -6.13
N ALA A 33 3.89 -8.01 -6.80
CA ALA A 33 2.65 -8.41 -6.12
C ALA A 33 2.74 -9.80 -5.47
N GLU A 34 3.38 -10.76 -6.14
CA GLU A 34 3.62 -12.10 -5.59
C GLU A 34 4.58 -12.06 -4.38
N GLU A 35 5.67 -11.29 -4.49
CA GLU A 35 6.61 -11.07 -3.37
C GLU A 35 5.91 -10.43 -2.18
N ALA A 36 5.07 -9.40 -2.43
CA ALA A 36 4.27 -8.76 -1.38
C ALA A 36 3.36 -9.77 -0.68
N TRP A 37 2.68 -10.63 -1.45
CA TRP A 37 1.77 -11.63 -0.91
C TRP A 37 2.50 -12.60 0.02
N HIS A 38 3.61 -13.18 -0.43
CA HIS A 38 4.43 -14.09 0.38
C HIS A 38 4.98 -13.41 1.64
N PHE A 39 5.40 -12.15 1.54
CA PHE A 39 5.86 -11.39 2.69
C PHE A 39 4.76 -11.23 3.74
N TRP A 40 3.55 -10.83 3.33
CA TRP A 40 2.44 -10.64 4.26
C TRP A 40 1.93 -11.95 4.88
N ASP A 41 1.85 -13.04 4.11
CA ASP A 41 1.49 -14.36 4.64
C ASP A 41 2.48 -14.84 5.71
N GLY A 42 3.78 -14.59 5.50
CA GLY A 42 4.82 -14.95 6.46
C GLY A 42 4.81 -14.08 7.73
N LEU A 43 4.43 -12.81 7.61
CA LEU A 43 4.50 -11.85 8.69
C LEU A 43 3.20 -11.71 9.50
N ARG A 44 2.04 -11.88 8.86
CA ARG A 44 0.74 -11.43 9.39
C ARG A 44 -0.25 -12.55 9.52
N LYS A 45 -0.85 -12.64 10.72
CA LYS A 45 -2.01 -13.49 11.02
C LYS A 45 -3.28 -12.69 11.36
N GLU A 46 -3.14 -11.37 11.44
CA GLU A 46 -4.19 -10.45 11.84
C GLU A 46 -4.32 -9.30 10.82
N PRO A 47 -5.52 -8.68 10.73
CA PRO A 47 -5.74 -7.52 9.88
C PRO A 47 -4.69 -6.43 10.06
N PHE A 48 -4.36 -5.75 8.96
CA PHE A 48 -3.39 -4.66 8.97
C PHE A 48 -3.76 -3.55 8.00
N GLY A 49 -3.16 -2.39 8.24
CA GLY A 49 -3.25 -1.20 7.41
C GLY A 49 -1.89 -0.82 6.84
N LEU A 50 -1.90 -0.26 5.64
CA LEU A 50 -0.72 0.24 4.97
C LEU A 50 -0.76 1.75 4.82
N LEU A 51 0.34 2.41 5.16
CA LEU A 51 0.65 3.76 4.74
C LEU A 51 1.60 3.70 3.56
N VAL A 52 1.13 4.01 2.36
CA VAL A 52 1.94 4.06 1.14
C VAL A 52 2.49 5.47 1.01
N ASN A 53 3.79 5.62 1.18
CA ASN A 53 4.50 6.88 1.11
C ASN A 53 5.09 7.07 -0.29
N THR A 54 4.62 8.08 -1.01
CA THR A 54 5.01 8.38 -2.40
C THR A 54 6.12 9.41 -2.50
N GLN A 55 6.98 9.50 -1.49
CA GLN A 55 8.17 10.36 -1.53
C GLN A 55 9.09 10.04 -2.73
N ASN A 56 9.11 8.78 -3.15
CA ASN A 56 9.85 8.31 -4.32
C ASN A 56 8.91 8.15 -5.52
N SER A 57 9.44 8.36 -6.73
CA SER A 57 8.69 8.12 -7.96
C SER A 57 8.68 6.62 -8.28
N PHE A 58 7.50 6.10 -8.61
CA PHE A 58 7.32 4.73 -9.07
C PHE A 58 6.12 4.66 -10.00
N SER A 59 6.03 3.58 -10.76
CA SER A 59 4.90 3.30 -11.65
C SER A 59 4.41 1.87 -11.48
N HIS A 60 3.30 1.52 -12.12
CA HIS A 60 2.77 0.16 -12.10
C HIS A 60 2.67 -0.39 -13.53
N SER A 61 2.95 -1.68 -13.70
CA SER A 61 2.41 -2.42 -14.84
C SER A 61 0.90 -2.60 -14.68
N PHE A 62 0.21 -3.00 -15.75
CA PHE A 62 -1.22 -3.30 -15.66
C PHE A 62 -1.50 -4.43 -14.65
N GLU A 63 -0.74 -5.53 -14.70
CA GLU A 63 -0.90 -6.64 -13.75
C GLU A 63 -0.51 -6.21 -12.33
N GLY A 64 0.57 -5.45 -12.17
CA GLY A 64 0.99 -4.93 -10.87
C GLY A 64 -0.09 -4.05 -10.23
N ALA A 65 -0.69 -3.13 -10.98
CA ALA A 65 -1.79 -2.28 -10.50
C ALA A 65 -3.03 -3.10 -10.11
N ARG A 66 -3.33 -4.17 -10.85
CA ARG A 66 -4.46 -5.06 -10.59
C ARG A 66 -4.25 -5.88 -9.32
N ASP A 67 -3.06 -6.46 -9.14
CA ASP A 67 -2.83 -7.54 -8.17
C ASP A 67 -2.21 -7.03 -6.84
N ILE A 68 -1.52 -5.89 -6.84
CA ILE A 68 -0.86 -5.37 -5.63
C ILE A 68 -1.87 -4.96 -4.56
N GLY A 69 -1.61 -5.33 -3.30
CA GLY A 69 -2.41 -4.90 -2.16
C GLY A 69 -3.82 -5.52 -2.10
N LEU A 70 -4.02 -6.68 -2.73
CA LEU A 70 -5.26 -7.48 -2.65
C LEU A 70 -5.29 -8.48 -1.49
N HIS A 71 -4.29 -8.46 -0.61
CA HIS A 71 -4.15 -9.42 0.48
C HIS A 71 -5.39 -9.39 1.41
N PRO A 72 -6.02 -10.51 1.78
CA PRO A 72 -7.30 -10.52 2.52
C PRO A 72 -7.28 -9.84 3.90
N LEU A 73 -6.10 -9.85 4.54
CA LEU A 73 -5.86 -9.19 5.83
C LEU A 73 -5.56 -7.69 5.70
N GLN A 74 -5.29 -7.18 4.49
CA GLN A 74 -5.13 -5.74 4.28
C GLN A 74 -6.52 -5.08 4.25
N LYS A 75 -6.83 -4.28 5.27
CA LYS A 75 -8.17 -3.66 5.41
C LYS A 75 -8.21 -2.19 5.04
N LYS A 76 -7.10 -1.48 5.23
CA LYS A 76 -7.00 -0.05 4.94
C LYS A 76 -5.69 0.28 4.26
N THR A 77 -5.74 1.20 3.32
CA THR A 77 -4.56 1.78 2.67
C THR A 77 -4.67 3.29 2.68
N ALA A 78 -3.74 3.95 3.35
CA ALA A 78 -3.58 5.40 3.31
C ALA A 78 -2.46 5.74 2.32
N LEU A 79 -2.74 6.60 1.34
CA LEU A 79 -1.70 7.16 0.47
C LEU A 79 -1.24 8.49 1.04
N LEU A 80 0.05 8.64 1.31
CA LEU A 80 0.67 9.92 1.62
C LEU A 80 1.21 10.53 0.31
N SER A 81 0.45 11.44 -0.28
CA SER A 81 0.80 12.10 -1.55
C SER A 81 1.44 13.46 -1.35
N CYS A 82 2.43 13.77 -2.19
CA CYS A 82 3.08 15.08 -2.20
C CYS A 82 2.47 16.04 -3.24
N ASN A 83 1.69 15.53 -4.20
CA ASN A 83 1.07 16.31 -5.26
C ASN A 83 -0.17 15.62 -5.86
N ASP A 84 -0.96 16.39 -6.61
CA ASP A 84 -2.24 15.97 -7.19
C ASP A 84 -2.09 14.93 -8.31
N LYS A 85 -0.91 14.88 -8.97
CA LYS A 85 -0.62 13.88 -10.01
C LYS A 85 -0.54 12.48 -9.39
N GLN A 86 0.20 12.32 -8.29
CA GLN A 86 0.31 11.06 -7.56
C GLN A 86 -1.04 10.58 -7.03
N GLU A 87 -1.88 11.51 -6.56
CA GLU A 87 -3.24 11.19 -6.13
C GLU A 87 -4.09 10.66 -7.30
N THR A 88 -3.95 11.25 -8.48
CA THR A 88 -4.68 10.82 -9.68
C THR A 88 -4.27 9.42 -10.12
N GLU A 89 -2.97 9.15 -10.21
CA GLU A 89 -2.43 7.83 -10.57
C GLU A 89 -2.89 6.74 -9.59
N PHE A 90 -2.92 7.06 -8.29
CA PHE A 90 -3.44 6.16 -7.27
C PHE A 90 -4.94 5.91 -7.44
N LYS A 91 -5.75 6.95 -7.67
CA LYS A 91 -7.20 6.79 -7.92
C LYS A 91 -7.47 5.90 -9.13
N THR A 92 -6.68 6.00 -10.19
CA THR A 92 -6.79 5.11 -11.36
C THR A 92 -6.47 3.66 -10.97
N ALA A 93 -5.40 3.41 -10.20
CA ALA A 93 -5.09 2.07 -9.71
C ALA A 93 -6.19 1.52 -8.79
N LEU A 94 -6.81 2.35 -7.95
CA LEU A 94 -7.95 1.93 -7.11
C LEU A 94 -9.18 1.53 -7.92
N GLN A 95 -9.50 2.27 -8.97
CA GLN A 95 -10.63 1.95 -9.84
C GLN A 95 -10.47 0.56 -10.48
N ILE A 96 -9.25 0.19 -10.87
CA ILE A 96 -8.94 -1.15 -11.40
C ILE A 96 -9.22 -2.23 -10.34
N LYS A 97 -8.88 -1.97 -9.06
CA LYS A 97 -9.07 -2.91 -7.95
C LYS A 97 -10.52 -3.04 -7.48
N GLN A 98 -11.33 -2.00 -7.61
CA GLN A 98 -12.76 -2.09 -7.25
C GLN A 98 -13.52 -3.06 -8.15
N VAL A 99 -13.07 -3.22 -9.40
CA VAL A 99 -13.63 -4.19 -10.35
C VAL A 99 -13.32 -5.64 -9.93
N THR A 100 -12.26 -5.88 -9.14
CA THR A 100 -11.87 -7.22 -8.69
C THR A 100 -12.49 -7.64 -7.34
N GLY A 101 -13.38 -6.82 -6.76
CA GLY A 101 -14.15 -7.17 -5.56
C GLY A 101 -13.39 -7.05 -4.23
N HIS A 102 -12.24 -6.37 -4.22
CA HIS A 102 -11.46 -6.16 -3.01
C HIS A 102 -11.95 -4.93 -2.23
N ASN A 103 -12.43 -5.15 -1.00
CA ASN A 103 -13.13 -4.17 -0.17
C ASN A 103 -12.24 -3.38 0.80
N ALA A 104 -10.91 -3.33 0.60
CA ALA A 104 -10.08 -2.48 1.44
C ALA A 104 -10.49 -1.01 1.29
N SER A 105 -10.55 -0.29 2.42
CA SER A 105 -10.80 1.15 2.41
C SER A 105 -9.54 1.88 1.98
N HIS A 106 -9.68 2.90 1.14
CA HIS A 106 -8.55 3.67 0.64
C HIS A 106 -8.81 5.16 0.83
N LYS A 107 -7.79 5.92 1.26
CA LYS A 107 -7.88 7.37 1.40
C LYS A 107 -6.51 8.02 1.16
N THR A 108 -6.52 9.22 0.60
CA THR A 108 -5.32 10.04 0.36
C THR A 108 -5.15 11.08 1.48
N PHE A 109 -3.90 11.38 1.79
CA PHE A 109 -3.50 12.30 2.84
C PHE A 109 -2.27 13.09 2.39
N ARG A 110 -2.16 14.33 2.86
CA ARG A 110 -0.94 15.14 2.74
C ARG A 110 -0.11 15.17 4.02
N ASN A 111 -0.72 14.75 5.14
CA ASN A 111 -0.10 14.69 6.45
C ASN A 111 0.03 13.23 6.90
N ARG A 112 1.26 12.84 7.28
CA ARG A 112 1.56 11.49 7.73
C ARG A 112 0.83 11.10 9.03
N ASN A 113 0.68 12.03 9.97
CA ASN A 113 0.05 11.74 11.26
C ASN A 113 -1.45 11.51 11.11
N GLU A 114 -2.14 12.35 10.33
CA GLU A 114 -3.56 12.16 10.02
C GLU A 114 -3.83 10.82 9.32
N ALA A 115 -2.93 10.42 8.43
CA ALA A 115 -3.00 9.13 7.75
C ALA A 115 -2.89 7.97 8.75
N ILE A 116 -1.95 8.06 9.71
CA ILE A 116 -1.76 7.05 10.75
C ILE A 116 -2.96 7.00 11.70
N GLU A 117 -3.51 8.14 12.09
CA GLU A 117 -4.72 8.21 12.92
C GLU A 117 -5.89 7.48 12.26
N TRP A 118 -6.15 7.74 10.99
CA TRP A 118 -7.20 7.03 10.23
C TRP A 118 -6.94 5.52 10.09
N LEU A 119 -5.68 5.11 10.02
CA LEU A 119 -5.27 3.71 10.02
C LEU A 119 -5.39 3.04 11.40
N ASN A 120 -5.43 3.79 12.51
CA ASN A 120 -5.64 3.17 13.83
C ASN A 120 -7.07 2.64 14.01
N ASP A 121 -8.04 3.19 13.28
CA ASP A 121 -9.44 2.75 13.29
C ASP A 121 -9.67 1.46 12.45
N LEU A 122 -8.68 0.57 12.36
CA LEU A 122 -8.73 -0.66 11.55
C LEU A 122 -9.89 -1.61 11.92
N ASN A 123 -10.47 -1.44 13.11
CA ASN A 123 -11.54 -2.27 13.67
C ASN A 123 -12.92 -1.60 13.74
N SER A 124 -13.09 -0.39 13.20
CA SER A 124 -14.38 0.32 13.17
C SER A 124 -15.28 -0.10 12.02
#